data_AF-A0A9W5V600-F1
#
_entry.id   AF-A0A9W5V600-F1
#
_cell.length_a   1.000
_cell.length_b   1.000
_cell.length_c   1.000
_cell.angle_alpha   90.00
_cell.angle_beta   90.00
_cell.angle_gamma   90.00
#
_symmetry.space_group_name_H-M   'P 1'
#
loop_
_entity.id
_entity.type
_entity.pdbx_description
1 polymer ?
#
loop_
_entity_poly.entity_id
_entity_poly.type
_entity_poly.pdbx_seq_one_letter_code
_entity_poly.pdbx_strand_id
1 'polypeptide(L)'
;MFLTNLPKKKLQIELNPNNDKALYNLISRLEKQGEGQKGYVNKQIKRRLEMYQILAEVADEEDPLQLVKKLLVNINSHGIPNDAGVDEKPSNASIDNAMDLLKGLNNW
;
A
#
# COMPACT_ATOMS: atom_id res chain seq x y z
N MET A 1 -21.80 19.33 22.06
CA MET A 1 -21.05 20.31 21.24
C MET A 1 -20.05 19.53 20.41
N PHE A 2 -20.23 19.42 19.08
CA PHE A 2 -19.23 18.79 18.22
C PHE A 2 -18.22 19.86 17.80
N LEU A 3 -16.94 19.64 18.12
CA LEU A 3 -15.82 20.46 17.68
C LEU A 3 -15.56 20.21 16.18
N THR A 4 -16.30 20.87 15.29
CA THR A 4 -16.18 20.66 13.83
C THR A 4 -15.29 21.66 13.09
N ASN A 5 -14.31 22.27 13.77
CA ASN A 5 -13.35 23.18 13.13
C ASN A 5 -11.91 22.66 13.22
N LEU A 6 -11.71 21.35 12.99
CA LEU A 6 -10.38 20.85 12.65
C LEU A 6 -10.01 21.43 11.27
N PRO A 7 -8.97 22.28 11.16
CA PRO A 7 -8.56 22.83 9.88
C PRO A 7 -8.23 21.68 8.93
N LYS A 8 -8.78 21.71 7.72
CA LYS A 8 -8.48 20.72 6.68
C LYS A 8 -6.99 20.76 6.40
N LYS A 9 -6.24 19.80 6.95
CA LYS A 9 -4.82 19.64 6.65
C LYS A 9 -4.69 19.10 5.22
N LYS A 10 -4.08 19.89 4.33
CA LYS A 10 -3.80 19.47 2.95
C LYS A 10 -2.49 18.71 2.94
N LEU A 11 -2.57 17.40 2.69
CA LEU A 11 -1.38 16.60 2.39
C LEU A 11 -0.93 16.93 0.96
N GLN A 12 0.31 17.38 0.80
CA GLN A 12 0.96 17.57 -0.50
C GLN A 12 2.12 16.59 -0.55
N ILE A 13 2.18 15.79 -1.62
CA ILE A 13 3.23 14.79 -1.84
C ILE A 13 3.91 15.18 -3.15
N GLU A 14 5.21 15.45 -3.09
CA GLU A 14 6.04 15.59 -4.27
C GLU A 14 6.56 14.22 -4.69
N LEU A 15 6.58 13.95 -5.99
CA LEU A 15 7.02 12.68 -6.54
C LEU A 15 8.21 12.91 -7.45
N ASN A 16 9.35 12.34 -7.09
CA ASN A 16 10.50 12.29 -7.96
C ASN A 16 10.47 10.97 -8.76
N PRO A 17 10.29 11.00 -10.09
CA PRO A 17 10.18 9.78 -10.89
C PRO A 17 11.42 8.86 -10.80
N ASN A 18 12.60 9.40 -10.47
CA ASN A 18 13.83 8.63 -10.34
C ASN A 18 13.95 7.91 -8.99
N ASN A 19 13.46 8.52 -7.90
CA ASN A 19 13.57 7.99 -6.55
C ASN A 19 12.29 7.26 -6.10
N ASP A 20 11.13 7.74 -6.55
CA ASP A 20 9.79 7.28 -6.13
C ASP A 20 9.12 6.45 -7.21
N LYS A 21 9.90 5.66 -7.97
CA LYS A 21 9.44 4.97 -9.18
C LYS A 21 8.15 4.16 -8.96
N ALA A 22 8.04 3.45 -7.83
CA ALA A 22 6.85 2.66 -7.50
C ALA A 22 5.60 3.54 -7.32
N LEU A 23 5.75 4.64 -6.57
CA LEU A 23 4.66 5.57 -6.30
C LEU A 23 4.29 6.35 -7.56
N TYR A 24 5.27 6.80 -8.34
CA TYR A 24 5.09 7.45 -9.63
C TYR A 24 4.30 6.55 -10.59
N ASN A 25 4.71 5.28 -10.75
CA ASN A 25 4.00 4.32 -11.61
C ASN A 25 2.55 4.09 -11.17
N LEU A 26 2.31 4.02 -9.85
CA LEU A 26 0.95 3.90 -9.32
C LEU A 26 0.11 5.13 -9.69
N ILE A 27 0.62 6.34 -9.48
CA ILE A 27 -0.10 7.59 -9.79
C ILE A 27 -0.38 7.70 -11.29
N SER A 28 0.62 7.50 -12.15
CA SER A 28 0.42 7.55 -13.60
C SER A 28 -0.63 6.55 -14.10
N ARG A 29 -0.72 5.36 -13.48
CA ARG A 29 -1.79 4.39 -13.80
C ARG A 29 -3.17 4.89 -13.37
N LEU A 30 -3.28 5.48 -12.17
CA LEU A 30 -4.53 6.03 -11.68
C LEU A 30 -5.00 7.23 -12.51
N GLU A 31 -4.07 8.07 -12.99
CA GLU A 31 -4.38 9.18 -13.88
C GLU A 31 -4.99 8.69 -15.19
N LYS A 32 -4.41 7.65 -15.81
CA LYS A 32 -4.96 7.02 -17.01
C LYS A 32 -6.35 6.42 -16.77
N GLN A 33 -6.53 5.70 -15.65
CA GLN A 33 -7.83 5.10 -15.32
C GLN A 33 -8.92 6.14 -15.03
N GLY A 34 -8.53 7.29 -14.48
CA GLY A 34 -9.42 8.38 -14.11
C GLY A 34 -9.47 9.50 -15.15
N GLU A 35 -9.08 9.24 -16.39
CA GLU A 35 -9.08 10.26 -17.43
C GLU A 35 -10.47 10.91 -17.55
N GLY A 36 -10.51 12.25 -17.55
CA GLY A 36 -11.76 13.02 -17.54
C GLY A 36 -12.48 13.10 -16.17
N GLN A 37 -12.00 12.42 -15.13
CA GLN A 37 -12.63 12.40 -13.81
C GLN A 37 -11.86 13.24 -12.77
N LYS A 38 -12.39 14.44 -12.49
CA LYS A 38 -11.79 15.35 -11.52
C LYS A 38 -11.68 14.72 -10.12
N GLY A 39 -10.46 14.66 -9.60
CA GLY A 39 -10.15 14.18 -8.25
C GLY A 39 -10.18 12.66 -8.08
N TYR A 40 -10.26 11.89 -9.17
CA TYR A 40 -10.25 10.42 -9.13
C TYR A 40 -9.02 9.88 -8.39
N VAL A 41 -7.82 10.34 -8.77
CA VAL A 41 -6.55 9.91 -8.15
C VAL A 41 -6.58 10.11 -6.64
N ASN A 42 -6.98 11.30 -6.16
CA ASN A 42 -7.07 11.59 -4.73
C ASN A 42 -8.07 10.69 -3.99
N LYS A 43 -9.23 10.39 -4.61
CA LYS A 43 -10.20 9.44 -4.03
C LYS A 43 -9.62 8.04 -3.92
N GLN A 44 -8.89 7.60 -4.95
CA GLN A 44 -8.27 6.29 -5.02
C GLN A 44 -7.13 6.12 -4.01
N ILE A 45 -6.33 7.16 -3.78
CA ILE A 45 -5.30 7.17 -2.74
C ILE A 45 -5.95 7.10 -1.36
N LYS A 46 -6.95 7.94 -1.07
CA LYS A 46 -7.65 7.95 0.23
C LYS A 46 -8.22 6.57 0.57
N ARG A 47 -8.93 5.95 -0.36
CA ARG A 47 -9.53 4.62 -0.14
C ARG A 47 -8.49 3.54 0.16
N ARG A 48 -7.30 3.60 -0.47
CA ARG A 48 -6.21 2.66 -0.20
C ARG A 48 -5.57 2.88 1.18
N LEU A 49 -5.41 4.14 1.59
CA LEU A 49 -4.94 4.48 2.93
C LEU A 49 -5.94 4.05 4.01
N GLU A 50 -7.23 4.25 3.78
CA GLU A 50 -8.31 3.75 4.65
C GLU A 50 -8.28 2.22 4.76
N MET A 51 -8.15 1.50 3.64
CA MET A 51 -8.02 0.04 3.64
C MET A 51 -6.79 -0.42 4.42
N TYR A 52 -5.65 0.25 4.25
CA TYR A 52 -4.44 -0.05 5.00
C TYR A 52 -4.67 0.12 6.51
N GLN A 53 -5.33 1.21 6.95
CA GLN A 53 -5.64 1.45 8.36
C GLN A 53 -6.57 0.37 8.93
N ILE A 54 -7.60 -0.02 8.19
CA ILE A 54 -8.52 -1.10 8.60
C ILE A 54 -7.76 -2.42 8.75
N LEU A 55 -6.83 -2.73 7.84
CA LEU A 55 -6.01 -3.94 7.93
C LEU A 55 -5.08 -3.93 9.15
N ALA A 56 -4.48 -2.77 9.46
CA ALA A 56 -3.67 -2.58 10.66
C ALA A 56 -4.48 -2.89 11.93
N GLU A 57 -5.71 -2.38 12.01
CA GLU A 57 -6.62 -2.64 13.14
C GLU A 57 -7.00 -4.13 13.25
N VAL A 58 -7.33 -4.79 12.13
CA VAL A 58 -7.68 -6.22 12.11
C VAL A 58 -6.49 -7.11 12.52
N ALA A 59 -5.27 -6.72 12.14
CA ALA A 59 -4.06 -7.46 12.43
C ALA A 59 -3.45 -7.15 13.80
N ASP A 60 -4.06 -6.24 14.56
CA ASP A 60 -3.51 -5.65 15.80
C ASP A 60 -2.05 -5.22 15.60
N GLU A 61 -1.80 -4.49 14.50
CA GLU A 61 -0.47 -4.08 14.07
C GLU A 61 -0.48 -2.66 13.52
N GLU A 62 0.01 -1.73 14.34
CA GLU A 62 0.05 -0.31 13.98
C GLU A 62 1.26 0.06 13.11
N ASP A 63 2.34 -0.73 13.12
CA ASP A 63 3.54 -0.48 12.30
C ASP A 63 3.33 -1.02 10.87
N PRO A 64 3.32 -0.15 9.84
CA PRO A 64 3.21 -0.57 8.44
C PRO A 64 4.24 -1.58 7.98
N LEU A 65 5.46 -1.53 8.51
CA LEU A 65 6.50 -2.47 8.13
C LEU A 65 6.21 -3.86 8.71
N GLN A 66 5.76 -3.91 9.96
CA GLN A 66 5.36 -5.18 10.58
C GLN A 66 4.11 -5.76 9.93
N LEU A 67 3.14 -4.92 9.55
CA LEU A 67 1.93 -5.39 8.87
C LEU A 67 2.28 -6.00 7.51
N VAL A 68 3.11 -5.33 6.71
CA VAL A 68 3.57 -5.85 5.42
C VAL A 68 4.38 -7.14 5.62
N LYS A 69 5.24 -7.20 6.64
CA LYS A 69 5.99 -8.41 6.97
C LYS A 69 5.08 -9.58 7.35
N LYS A 70 4.07 -9.37 8.19
CA LYS A 70 3.06 -10.36 8.58
C LYS A 70 2.32 -10.90 7.34
N LEU A 71 1.91 -10.01 6.44
CA LEU A 71 1.25 -10.37 5.18
C LEU A 71 2.17 -11.20 4.27
N LEU A 72 3.43 -10.80 4.09
CA LEU A 72 4.41 -11.54 3.28
C LEU A 72 4.69 -12.94 3.81
N VAL A 73 4.87 -13.07 5.14
CA VAL A 73 5.05 -14.37 5.78
C VAL A 73 3.81 -15.25 5.54
N ASN A 74 2.61 -14.70 5.71
CA ASN A 74 1.37 -15.42 5.48
C ASN A 74 1.25 -15.91 4.03
N ILE A 75 1.52 -15.04 3.05
CA ILE A 75 1.53 -15.39 1.62
C ILE A 75 2.58 -16.46 1.30
N ASN A 76 3.76 -16.43 1.94
CA ASN A 76 4.77 -17.48 1.75
C ASN A 76 4.31 -18.83 2.33
N SER A 77 3.61 -18.80 3.46
CA SER A 77 3.15 -20.00 4.16
C SER A 77 1.92 -20.63 3.51
N HIS A 78 0.97 -19.83 3.03
CA HIS A 78 -0.34 -20.29 2.57
C HIS A 78 -0.62 -20.02 1.09
N GLY A 79 0.27 -19.30 0.38
CA GLY A 79 0.06 -18.89 -1.01
C GLY A 79 -0.89 -17.70 -1.13
N ILE A 80 -1.12 -17.24 -2.36
CA ILE A 80 -2.12 -16.22 -2.66
C ILE A 80 -3.38 -16.94 -3.12
N PRO A 81 -4.52 -16.80 -2.42
CA PRO A 81 -5.79 -17.32 -2.89
C PRO A 81 -6.11 -16.69 -4.25
N ASN A 82 -6.28 -17.53 -5.28
CA ASN A 82 -6.81 -17.09 -6.56
C ASN A 82 -8.30 -17.45 -6.68
N ASP A 83 -9.03 -16.75 -7.55
CA ASP A 83 -10.45 -17.02 -7.81
C ASP A 83 -10.71 -18.44 -8.37
N ALA A 84 -9.65 -19.19 -8.72
CA ALA A 84 -9.70 -20.57 -9.16
C ALA A 84 -9.54 -21.59 -8.02
N GLY A 85 -9.39 -21.13 -6.76
CA GLY A 85 -9.27 -22.00 -5.57
C GLY A 85 -7.95 -22.76 -5.48
N VAL A 86 -6.93 -22.35 -6.24
CA VAL A 86 -5.58 -22.92 -6.17
C VAL A 86 -4.65 -21.85 -5.62
N ASP A 87 -4.17 -22.04 -4.39
CA ASP A 87 -3.23 -21.09 -3.78
C ASP A 87 -1.95 -21.03 -4.63
N GLU A 88 -1.73 -19.89 -5.28
CA GLU A 88 -0.54 -19.69 -6.11
C GLU A 88 0.56 -19.13 -5.21
N LYS A 89 1.56 -19.97 -4.91
CA LYS A 89 2.69 -19.54 -4.09
C LYS A 89 3.61 -18.65 -4.94
N PRO A 90 3.86 -17.39 -4.54
CA PRO A 90 4.80 -16.55 -5.26
C PRO A 90 6.20 -17.18 -5.25
N SER A 91 6.97 -16.91 -6.30
CA SER A 91 8.32 -17.44 -6.40
C SER A 91 9.20 -16.97 -5.23
N ASN A 92 10.08 -17.85 -4.75
CA ASN A 92 10.99 -17.54 -3.63
C ASN A 92 11.79 -16.25 -3.89
N ALA A 93 12.22 -16.01 -5.13
CA ALA A 93 12.92 -14.78 -5.52
C ALA A 93 12.10 -13.49 -5.32
N SER A 94 10.78 -13.55 -5.52
CA SER A 94 9.89 -12.39 -5.30
C SER A 94 9.73 -12.10 -3.81
N ILE A 95 9.69 -13.15 -2.98
CA ILE A 95 9.60 -13.06 -1.52
C ILE A 95 10.92 -12.50 -0.95
N ASP A 96 12.06 -13.01 -1.40
CA ASP A 96 13.38 -12.56 -0.95
C ASP A 96 13.60 -11.08 -1.26
N ASN A 97 13.25 -10.62 -2.47
CA ASN A 97 13.31 -9.21 -2.84
C ASN A 97 12.41 -8.32 -1.95
N ALA A 98 11.21 -8.79 -1.59
CA ALA A 98 10.31 -8.06 -0.71
C ALA A 98 10.83 -7.99 0.73
N MET A 99 11.42 -9.08 1.22
CA MET A 99 12.02 -9.15 2.56
C MET A 99 13.29 -8.30 2.65
N ASP A 100 14.10 -8.22 1.59
CA ASP A 100 15.30 -7.38 1.56
C ASP A 100 14.97 -5.89 1.50
N LEU A 101 13.90 -5.48 0.81
CA LEU A 101 13.36 -4.12 0.89
C LEU A 101 12.95 -3.76 2.33
N LEU A 102 12.29 -4.68 3.05
CA LEU A 102 11.92 -4.47 4.46
C LEU A 102 13.14 -4.35 5.37
N LYS A 103 14.19 -5.16 5.16
CA LYS A 103 15.44 -5.05 5.92
C LYS A 103 16.16 -3.72 5.66
N GLY A 104 16.13 -3.23 4.43
CA GLY A 104 16.72 -1.94 4.05
C GLY A 104 16.09 -0.75 4.78
N LEU A 105 14.79 -0.82 5.09
CA LEU A 105 14.05 0.24 5.78
C LEU A 105 14.38 0.35 7.29
N ASN A 106 14.85 -0.74 7.92
CA ASN A 106 15.33 -0.72 9.32
C ASN A 106 16.73 -0.12 9.49
N ASN A 107 17.45 0.13 8.39
CA ASN A 107 18.82 0.65 8.38
C ASN A 107 18.91 2.13 7.92
N TRP A 108 17.78 2.84 7.89
CA TRP A 108 17.70 4.27 7.57
C TRP A 108 17.45 5.13 8.80
#